data_AF-A0A957Q8G4-F1
#
_entry.id   AF-A0A957Q8G4-F1
#
_cell.length_a   1.000
_cell.length_b   1.000
_cell.length_c   1.000
_cell.angle_alpha   90.00
_cell.angle_beta   90.00
_cell.angle_gamma   90.00
#
_symmetry.space_group_name_H-M   'P 1'
#
loop_
_entity.id
_entity.type
_entity.pdbx_description
1 polymer ?
#
loop_
_entity_poly.entity_id
_entity_poly.type
_entity_poly.pdbx_seq_one_letter_code
_entity_poly.pdbx_strand_id
1 'polypeptide(L)'
;MAHARPAKAQGGGTTAPATVTTTQNLTRTTPALTVDTRITETRTPTGAPSSSSVGTLRFADGSVAGGDFHLQVEGLPTAPTGGQYVLWLLSPITEPKALIAFTALTSAVDLTGTTALHLPQLFNGAQITLEPLSTALPTVISDRVVLAARADAALVKQLRPLLFLIDQPGSEETPEGNDTENDAEVILGSLDAAQAQVDIAVQHTGFLRNALSTEDIPQARRHAEHIINILDGKNGFMYGDLDRNGLPENPGDNVGVRVYLAAAKAALPALTASSTASAETVDDLLATFDVGQTRITDMFDKALQIFASDTVTEANRFAGELTVLVDELDATVDNAHN
;
A
#
# COMPACT_ATOMS: atom_id res chain seq x y z
N MET A 1 -48.04 -31.95 9.60
CA MET A 1 -47.79 -30.97 8.52
C MET A 1 -46.55 -30.18 8.90
N ALA A 2 -45.41 -30.54 8.31
CA ALA A 2 -44.10 -29.98 8.60
C ALA A 2 -43.69 -29.09 7.42
N HIS A 3 -43.43 -27.80 7.67
CA HIS A 3 -42.89 -26.88 6.67
C HIS A 3 -41.38 -26.77 6.85
N ALA A 4 -40.64 -27.40 5.95
CA ALA A 4 -39.20 -27.22 5.79
C ALA A 4 -38.91 -25.90 5.06
N ARG A 5 -38.02 -25.09 5.62
CA ARG A 5 -37.42 -23.91 4.95
C ARG A 5 -36.22 -24.34 4.10
N PRO A 6 -36.00 -23.74 2.91
CA PRO A 6 -34.85 -24.06 2.08
C PRO A 6 -33.58 -23.34 2.57
N ALA A 7 -32.45 -24.05 2.49
CA ALA A 7 -31.12 -23.55 2.78
C ALA A 7 -30.67 -22.54 1.72
N LYS A 8 -30.10 -21.41 2.18
CA LYS A 8 -29.47 -20.39 1.34
C LYS A 8 -28.02 -20.83 1.07
N ALA A 9 -27.69 -21.09 -0.19
CA ALA A 9 -26.33 -21.40 -0.61
C ALA A 9 -25.44 -20.15 -0.53
N GLN A 10 -24.29 -20.27 0.16
CA GLN A 10 -23.20 -19.31 0.11
C GLN A 10 -22.51 -19.39 -1.24
N GLY A 11 -22.52 -18.29 -1.99
CA GLY A 11 -21.72 -18.13 -3.20
C GLY A 11 -20.26 -17.91 -2.82
N GLY A 12 -19.39 -18.87 -3.14
CA GLY A 12 -17.95 -18.70 -3.08
C GLY A 12 -17.48 -17.74 -4.18
N GLY A 13 -17.00 -16.56 -3.79
CA GLY A 13 -16.31 -15.65 -4.68
C GLY A 13 -15.00 -16.30 -5.14
N THR A 14 -14.99 -16.77 -6.38
CA THR A 14 -13.78 -17.29 -7.02
C THR A 14 -13.07 -16.09 -7.64
N THR A 15 -11.88 -15.73 -7.14
CA THR A 15 -11.04 -14.69 -7.76
C THR A 15 -10.63 -15.16 -9.15
N ALA A 16 -11.07 -14.42 -10.18
CA ALA A 16 -10.71 -14.72 -11.56
C ALA A 16 -9.18 -14.60 -11.76
N PRO A 17 -8.54 -15.51 -12.53
CA PRO A 17 -7.14 -15.40 -12.86
C PRO A 17 -6.87 -14.20 -13.79
N ALA A 18 -5.66 -13.66 -13.72
CA ALA A 18 -5.17 -12.58 -14.58
C ALA A 18 -5.44 -12.87 -16.07
N THR A 19 -5.94 -11.87 -16.80
CA THR A 19 -6.07 -11.95 -18.27
C THR A 19 -4.74 -11.50 -18.87
N VAL A 20 -4.10 -12.39 -19.64
CA VAL A 20 -2.78 -12.17 -20.23
C VAL A 20 -2.90 -12.13 -21.75
N THR A 21 -2.35 -11.09 -22.38
CA THR A 21 -2.20 -11.02 -23.83
C THR A 21 -0.72 -11.14 -24.16
N THR A 22 -0.34 -12.19 -24.89
CA THR A 22 1.03 -12.36 -25.38
C THR A 22 1.13 -11.82 -26.79
N THR A 23 1.81 -10.68 -26.98
CA THR A 23 2.14 -10.16 -28.31
C THR A 23 3.63 -10.36 -28.56
N GLN A 24 3.98 -11.23 -29.52
CA GLN A 24 5.36 -11.49 -29.91
C GLN A 24 5.73 -10.65 -31.12
N ASN A 25 6.60 -9.66 -30.94
CA ASN A 25 7.21 -8.91 -32.05
C ASN A 25 8.53 -9.57 -32.46
N LEU A 26 8.55 -10.18 -33.65
CA LEU A 26 9.74 -10.72 -34.29
C LEU A 26 10.47 -9.59 -35.05
N THR A 27 11.41 -8.92 -34.40
CA THR A 27 12.30 -7.97 -35.09
C THR A 27 13.58 -8.67 -35.50
N ARG A 28 13.85 -8.70 -36.80
CA ARG A 28 15.06 -9.30 -37.40
C ARG A 28 16.11 -8.20 -37.56
N THR A 29 17.26 -8.33 -36.88
CA THR A 29 18.38 -7.38 -37.04
C THR A 29 19.62 -8.09 -37.58
N THR A 30 20.19 -7.52 -38.64
CA THR A 30 21.41 -7.91 -39.36
C THR A 30 22.65 -7.41 -38.59
N PRO A 31 23.80 -8.13 -38.60
CA PRO A 31 24.97 -7.77 -37.78
C PRO A 31 25.86 -6.71 -38.44
N ALA A 32 26.57 -5.92 -37.63
CA ALA A 32 27.68 -5.07 -38.05
C ALA A 32 28.90 -5.18 -37.12
N LEU A 33 30.07 -4.95 -37.72
CA LEU A 33 31.42 -5.38 -37.33
C LEU A 33 32.06 -4.68 -36.11
N THR A 34 32.98 -5.45 -35.52
CA THR A 34 34.02 -5.12 -34.53
C THR A 34 35.07 -4.11 -35.04
N VAL A 35 35.51 -3.20 -34.17
CA VAL A 35 36.82 -2.53 -34.25
C VAL A 35 37.52 -2.63 -32.89
N ASP A 36 38.74 -3.17 -32.91
CA ASP A 36 39.68 -3.31 -31.79
C ASP A 36 40.58 -2.07 -31.72
N THR A 37 40.78 -1.52 -30.52
CA THR A 37 41.94 -0.65 -30.26
C THR A 37 42.30 -0.70 -28.78
N ARG A 38 43.40 -1.41 -28.48
CA ARG A 38 44.07 -1.43 -27.18
C ARG A 38 44.81 -0.11 -26.92
N ILE A 39 44.61 0.50 -25.75
CA ILE A 39 45.65 1.28 -25.06
C ILE A 39 45.60 0.96 -23.54
N THR A 40 46.81 0.90 -22.99
CA THR A 40 47.26 0.37 -21.70
C THR A 40 46.79 1.14 -20.45
N GLU A 41 46.75 0.37 -19.37
CA GLU A 41 46.29 0.60 -17.99
C GLU A 41 46.71 1.90 -17.29
N THR A 42 45.79 2.43 -16.48
CA THR A 42 46.10 3.13 -15.22
C THR A 42 45.14 2.58 -14.16
N ARG A 43 45.69 1.93 -13.12
CA ARG A 43 44.88 1.33 -12.04
C ARG A 43 44.39 2.42 -11.09
N THR A 44 43.07 2.49 -10.94
CA THR A 44 42.30 3.31 -9.99
C THR A 44 41.27 2.36 -9.34
N PRO A 45 40.86 2.56 -8.08
CA PRO A 45 40.52 1.50 -7.14
C PRO A 45 39.26 0.73 -7.55
N THR A 46 39.26 -0.57 -7.22
CA THR A 46 38.21 -1.57 -7.40
C THR A 46 36.81 -0.97 -7.38
N GLY A 47 36.26 -0.73 -8.58
CA GLY A 47 34.86 -0.37 -8.75
C GLY A 47 33.97 -1.49 -8.23
N ALA A 48 32.88 -1.11 -7.56
CA ALA A 48 31.78 -2.00 -7.26
C ALA A 48 31.36 -2.75 -8.55
N PRO A 49 30.94 -4.02 -8.47
CA PRO A 49 30.53 -4.79 -9.64
C PRO A 49 29.46 -4.03 -10.41
N SER A 50 29.72 -3.73 -11.67
CA SER A 50 28.75 -3.18 -12.60
C SER A 50 27.64 -4.21 -12.78
N SER A 51 26.51 -4.02 -12.11
CA SER A 51 25.30 -4.81 -12.34
C SER A 51 24.79 -4.48 -13.74
N SER A 52 25.06 -5.35 -14.71
CA SER A 52 24.40 -5.27 -16.02
C SER A 52 22.91 -5.49 -15.81
N SER A 53 22.07 -4.48 -16.11
CA SER A 53 20.62 -4.65 -16.13
C SER A 53 20.24 -5.68 -17.19
N VAL A 54 19.52 -6.72 -16.79
CA VAL A 54 19.10 -7.85 -17.65
C VAL A 54 17.64 -7.68 -18.12
N GLY A 55 16.94 -6.66 -17.62
CA GLY A 55 15.55 -6.41 -17.95
C GLY A 55 14.90 -5.30 -17.11
N THR A 56 13.63 -5.05 -17.35
CA THR A 56 12.78 -4.14 -16.57
C THR A 56 11.50 -4.85 -16.14
N LEU A 57 11.04 -4.54 -14.93
CA LEU A 57 9.71 -4.87 -14.46
C LEU A 57 9.05 -3.57 -14.03
N ARG A 58 7.88 -3.28 -14.58
CA ARG A 58 7.07 -2.12 -14.26
C ARG A 58 5.76 -2.58 -13.65
N PHE A 59 5.35 -1.90 -12.59
CA PHE A 59 4.00 -1.96 -12.05
C PHE A 59 3.32 -0.64 -12.32
N ALA A 60 2.04 -0.68 -12.62
CA ALA A 60 1.16 0.47 -12.67
C ALA A 60 -0.13 0.10 -11.95
N ASP A 61 -0.86 1.09 -11.46
CA ASP A 61 -2.25 0.87 -11.08
C ASP A 61 -3.09 0.84 -12.37
N GLY A 62 -3.94 -0.18 -12.49
CA GLY A 62 -4.79 -0.36 -13.65
C GLY A 62 -6.10 0.42 -13.50
N SER A 63 -6.80 0.64 -14.62
CA SER A 63 -8.10 1.34 -14.68
C SER A 63 -9.26 0.71 -13.86
N VAL A 64 -9.01 -0.37 -13.10
CA VAL A 64 -9.98 -1.10 -12.28
C VAL A 64 -9.26 -1.62 -11.03
N ALA A 65 -9.70 -1.25 -9.82
CA ALA A 65 -9.36 -1.72 -8.45
C ALA A 65 -8.21 -2.77 -8.31
N GLY A 66 -7.06 -2.54 -8.92
CA GLY A 66 -6.10 -3.59 -9.26
C GLY A 66 -4.94 -3.02 -10.07
N GLY A 67 -3.90 -3.81 -10.28
CA GLY A 67 -2.62 -3.37 -10.84
C GLY A 67 -2.30 -4.02 -12.18
N ASP A 68 -1.65 -3.25 -13.04
CA ASP A 68 -1.07 -3.69 -14.30
C ASP A 68 0.43 -3.97 -14.11
N PHE A 69 0.96 -4.92 -14.87
CA PHE A 69 2.40 -5.17 -14.90
C PHE A 69 2.93 -5.34 -16.32
N HIS A 70 4.19 -4.96 -16.50
CA HIS A 70 4.95 -5.19 -17.72
C HIS A 70 6.35 -5.69 -17.36
N LEU A 71 6.66 -6.92 -17.78
CA LEU A 71 7.97 -7.54 -17.63
C LEU A 71 8.65 -7.61 -18.99
N GLN A 72 9.85 -7.03 -19.09
CA GLN A 72 10.75 -7.19 -20.24
C GLN A 72 12.08 -7.73 -19.75
N VAL A 73 12.50 -8.91 -20.23
CA VAL A 73 13.76 -9.54 -19.84
C VAL A 73 14.48 -10.03 -21.09
N GLU A 74 15.78 -9.77 -21.17
CA GLU A 74 16.66 -10.31 -22.19
C GLU A 74 17.66 -11.30 -21.57
N GLY A 75 18.22 -12.20 -22.38
CA GLY A 75 19.20 -13.19 -21.91
C GLY A 75 18.65 -14.26 -20.95
N LEU A 76 17.32 -14.41 -20.82
CA LEU A 76 16.75 -15.47 -20.00
C LEU A 76 16.98 -16.83 -20.68
N PRO A 77 17.64 -17.82 -20.05
CA PRO A 77 17.87 -19.10 -20.70
C PRO A 77 16.55 -19.82 -21.01
N THR A 78 16.55 -20.72 -22.00
CA THR A 78 15.39 -21.58 -22.24
C THR A 78 15.16 -22.48 -21.02
N ALA A 79 13.90 -22.56 -20.57
CA ALA A 79 13.57 -23.44 -19.46
C ALA A 79 13.90 -24.91 -19.82
N PRO A 80 14.56 -25.67 -18.92
CA PRO A 80 14.83 -27.09 -19.18
C PRO A 80 13.52 -27.87 -19.31
N THR A 81 13.57 -29.02 -20.00
CA THR A 81 12.41 -29.90 -20.16
C THR A 81 11.75 -30.21 -18.82
N GLY A 82 10.45 -29.95 -18.72
CA GLY A 82 9.66 -30.14 -17.49
C GLY A 82 9.79 -28.99 -16.48
N GLY A 83 10.44 -27.88 -16.83
CA GLY A 83 10.51 -26.66 -16.03
C GLY A 83 9.73 -25.50 -16.65
N GLN A 84 9.40 -24.53 -15.80
CA GLN A 84 8.78 -23.25 -16.17
C GLN A 84 9.34 -22.13 -15.28
N TYR A 85 9.31 -20.90 -15.76
CA TYR A 85 9.63 -19.74 -14.94
C TYR A 85 8.40 -19.27 -14.17
N VAL A 86 8.60 -18.79 -12.96
CA VAL A 86 7.55 -18.16 -12.16
C VAL A 86 8.02 -16.80 -11.71
N LEU A 87 7.23 -15.76 -12.01
CA LEU A 87 7.42 -14.41 -11.49
C LEU A 87 6.73 -14.32 -10.12
N TRP A 88 7.53 -14.08 -9.10
CA TRP A 88 7.11 -13.86 -7.73
C TRP A 88 7.17 -12.38 -7.40
N LEU A 89 6.18 -11.91 -6.66
CA LEU A 89 6.16 -10.60 -6.04
C LEU A 89 6.68 -10.72 -4.61
N LEU A 90 7.57 -9.80 -4.25
CA LEU A 90 8.21 -9.75 -2.95
C LEU A 90 7.68 -8.53 -2.19
N SER A 91 7.34 -8.76 -0.93
CA SER A 91 6.90 -7.72 -0.01
C SER A 91 7.75 -7.79 1.26
N PRO A 92 7.99 -6.65 1.93
CA PRO A 92 8.59 -6.66 3.26
C PRO A 92 7.58 -7.07 4.35
N ILE A 93 6.28 -7.08 4.03
CA ILE A 93 5.19 -7.22 5.00
C ILE A 93 4.27 -8.42 4.73
N THR A 94 4.29 -8.99 3.53
CA THR A 94 3.53 -10.21 3.20
C THR A 94 4.45 -11.30 2.68
N GLU A 95 3.96 -12.55 2.72
CA GLU A 95 4.64 -13.67 2.06
C GLU A 95 4.76 -13.42 0.54
N PRO A 96 5.80 -13.98 -0.11
CA PRO A 96 5.94 -13.94 -1.55
C PRO A 96 4.73 -14.50 -2.27
N LYS A 97 4.30 -13.84 -3.35
CA LYS A 97 3.13 -14.26 -4.13
C LYS A 97 3.50 -14.55 -5.57
N ALA A 98 3.18 -15.75 -6.06
CA ALA A 98 3.32 -16.07 -7.47
C ALA A 98 2.32 -15.24 -8.28
N LEU A 99 2.82 -14.46 -9.23
CA LEU A 99 2.00 -13.62 -10.11
C LEU A 99 1.64 -14.39 -11.39
N ILE A 100 2.64 -14.99 -12.03
CA ILE A 100 2.45 -15.70 -13.30
C ILE A 100 3.53 -16.78 -13.49
N ALA A 101 3.16 -17.87 -14.14
CA ALA A 101 4.09 -18.87 -14.66
C ALA A 101 4.18 -18.77 -16.19
N PHE A 102 5.37 -18.90 -16.74
CA PHE A 102 5.63 -18.77 -18.17
C PHE A 102 6.80 -19.63 -18.63
N THR A 103 6.83 -19.95 -19.92
CA THR A 103 7.94 -20.68 -20.55
C THR A 103 8.67 -19.73 -21.48
N ALA A 104 9.97 -19.54 -21.26
CA ALA A 104 10.79 -18.76 -22.17
C ALA A 104 11.12 -19.61 -23.42
N LEU A 105 10.47 -19.30 -24.54
CA LEU A 105 10.74 -19.96 -25.83
C LEU A 105 11.95 -19.34 -26.56
N THR A 106 12.33 -18.13 -26.17
CA THR A 106 13.50 -17.40 -26.68
C THR A 106 14.26 -16.78 -25.52
N SER A 107 15.43 -16.19 -25.80
CA SER A 107 16.19 -15.44 -24.80
C SER A 107 15.54 -14.10 -24.41
N ALA A 108 14.46 -13.69 -25.07
CA ALA A 108 13.71 -12.48 -24.76
C ALA A 108 12.29 -12.83 -24.28
N VAL A 109 11.84 -12.16 -23.22
CA VAL A 109 10.51 -12.30 -22.63
C VAL A 109 9.90 -10.92 -22.52
N ASP A 110 8.71 -10.75 -23.08
CA ASP A 110 7.87 -9.56 -22.93
C ASP A 110 6.47 -10.04 -22.49
N LEU A 111 6.08 -9.69 -21.26
CA LEU A 111 4.81 -10.11 -20.65
C LEU A 111 4.09 -8.90 -20.09
N THR A 112 2.82 -8.76 -20.45
CA THR A 112 1.90 -7.80 -19.83
C THR A 112 0.71 -8.54 -19.22
N GLY A 113 0.15 -7.98 -18.16
CA GLY A 113 -1.07 -8.53 -17.56
C GLY A 113 -1.62 -7.62 -16.47
N THR A 114 -2.79 -8.00 -15.98
CA THR A 114 -3.51 -7.27 -14.94
C THR A 114 -3.82 -8.19 -13.75
N THR A 115 -3.97 -7.63 -12.56
CA THR A 115 -4.29 -8.38 -11.34
C THR A 115 -5.21 -7.56 -10.44
N ALA A 116 -6.00 -8.22 -9.60
CA ALA A 116 -6.84 -7.55 -8.59
C ALA A 116 -6.02 -7.04 -7.38
N LEU A 117 -4.70 -6.91 -7.50
CA LEU A 117 -3.80 -6.47 -6.43
C LEU A 117 -3.22 -5.10 -6.80
N HIS A 118 -3.19 -4.17 -5.85
CA HIS A 118 -2.48 -2.91 -5.98
C HIS A 118 -0.97 -3.17 -5.87
N LEU A 119 -0.34 -3.43 -7.02
CA LEU A 119 1.03 -3.94 -7.10
C LEU A 119 2.07 -2.99 -6.48
N PRO A 120 2.08 -1.68 -6.80
CA PRO A 120 3.08 -0.76 -6.25
C PRO A 120 2.92 -0.54 -4.73
N GLN A 121 1.70 -0.65 -4.22
CA GLN A 121 1.39 -0.45 -2.81
C GLN A 121 1.88 -1.63 -1.96
N LEU A 122 1.70 -2.85 -2.44
CA LEU A 122 1.91 -4.08 -1.65
C LEU A 122 3.30 -4.69 -1.82
N PHE A 123 3.96 -4.49 -2.96
CA PHE A 123 5.19 -5.19 -3.32
C PHE A 123 6.31 -4.21 -3.67
N ASN A 124 7.51 -4.49 -3.18
CA ASN A 124 8.70 -3.66 -3.40
C ASN A 124 9.80 -4.39 -4.18
N GLY A 125 9.50 -5.60 -4.67
CA GLY A 125 10.43 -6.38 -5.44
C GLY A 125 9.77 -7.51 -6.16
N ALA A 126 10.56 -8.17 -6.98
CA ALA A 126 10.16 -9.35 -7.69
C ALA A 126 11.33 -10.30 -7.89
N GLN A 127 10.99 -11.55 -8.15
CA GLN A 127 11.95 -12.60 -8.38
C GLN A 127 11.42 -13.57 -9.43
N ILE A 128 12.30 -14.01 -10.32
CA ILE A 128 12.00 -15.08 -11.27
C ILE A 128 12.72 -16.34 -10.79
N THR A 129 11.97 -17.40 -10.54
CA THR A 129 12.51 -18.73 -10.21
C THR A 129 12.22 -19.74 -11.31
N LEU A 130 13.00 -20.82 -11.32
CA LEU A 130 12.76 -21.98 -12.18
C LEU A 130 12.07 -23.09 -11.39
N GLU A 131 10.79 -23.30 -11.70
CA GLU A 131 9.90 -24.23 -11.01
C GLU A 131 9.59 -25.45 -11.89
N PRO A 132 9.16 -26.59 -11.31
CA PRO A 132 8.56 -27.68 -12.07
C PRO A 132 7.33 -27.23 -12.85
N LEU A 133 7.14 -27.78 -14.05
CA LEU A 133 5.95 -27.53 -14.86
C LEU A 133 4.69 -28.01 -14.10
N SER A 134 3.74 -27.10 -13.94
CA SER A 134 2.50 -27.31 -13.18
C SER A 134 1.37 -26.51 -13.83
N THR A 135 0.14 -27.02 -13.75
CA THR A 135 -1.06 -26.33 -14.21
C THR A 135 -1.57 -25.28 -13.22
N ALA A 136 -1.09 -25.31 -11.97
CA ALA A 136 -1.39 -24.32 -10.94
C ALA A 136 -0.13 -23.53 -10.57
N LEU A 137 -0.31 -22.27 -10.18
CA LEU A 137 0.77 -21.46 -9.63
C LEU A 137 1.27 -22.07 -8.31
N PRO A 138 2.59 -22.17 -8.10
CA PRO A 138 3.14 -22.63 -6.84
C PRO A 138 2.82 -21.63 -5.71
N THR A 139 2.66 -22.16 -4.50
CA THR A 139 2.41 -21.37 -3.28
C THR A 139 3.67 -21.14 -2.44
N VAL A 140 4.76 -21.86 -2.76
CA VAL A 140 6.05 -21.76 -2.08
C VAL A 140 7.12 -21.44 -3.11
N ILE A 141 7.92 -20.41 -2.83
CA ILE A 141 9.02 -19.99 -3.69
C ILE A 141 10.20 -20.96 -3.55
N SER A 142 10.76 -21.42 -4.68
CA SER A 142 11.99 -22.24 -4.65
C SER A 142 13.25 -21.38 -4.47
N ASP A 143 14.35 -22.05 -4.10
CA ASP A 143 15.70 -21.47 -4.02
C ASP A 143 16.39 -21.30 -5.39
N ARG A 144 15.74 -21.75 -6.48
CA ARG A 144 16.29 -21.71 -7.85
C ARG A 144 16.07 -20.34 -8.49
N VAL A 145 16.70 -19.32 -7.93
CA VAL A 145 16.61 -17.93 -8.37
C VAL A 145 17.35 -17.73 -9.69
N VAL A 146 16.66 -17.14 -10.66
CA VAL A 146 17.23 -16.81 -11.98
C VAL A 146 17.49 -15.31 -12.07
N LEU A 147 16.51 -14.50 -11.68
CA LEU A 147 16.61 -13.05 -11.60
C LEU A 147 15.92 -12.56 -10.32
N ALA A 148 16.43 -11.49 -9.73
CA ALA A 148 15.80 -10.82 -8.63
C ALA A 148 16.03 -9.32 -8.76
N ALA A 149 14.98 -8.55 -8.49
CA ALA A 149 15.03 -7.10 -8.42
C ALA A 149 14.27 -6.65 -7.17
N ARG A 150 14.81 -5.66 -6.47
CA ARG A 150 14.12 -4.98 -5.38
C ARG A 150 14.33 -3.49 -5.56
N ALA A 151 13.24 -2.74 -5.45
CA ALA A 151 13.33 -1.32 -5.24
C ALA A 151 13.85 -1.07 -3.82
N ASP A 152 14.55 0.06 -3.64
CA ASP A 152 15.08 0.44 -2.35
C ASP A 152 13.92 0.55 -1.33
N ALA A 153 14.04 -0.14 -0.19
CA ALA A 153 13.00 -0.17 0.82
C ALA A 153 12.74 1.22 1.44
N ALA A 154 13.76 2.09 1.49
CA ALA A 154 13.60 3.47 1.93
C ALA A 154 12.82 4.30 0.91
N LEU A 155 13.13 4.13 -0.39
CA LEU A 155 12.43 4.80 -1.48
C LEU A 155 10.97 4.33 -1.59
N VAL A 156 10.72 3.01 -1.52
CA VAL A 156 9.34 2.48 -1.57
C VAL A 156 8.54 2.89 -0.33
N LYS A 157 9.18 3.03 0.84
CA LYS A 157 8.52 3.56 2.03
C LYS A 157 8.13 5.04 1.86
N GLN A 158 8.92 5.81 1.13
CA GLN A 158 8.64 7.22 0.80
C GLN A 158 7.57 7.38 -0.29
N LEU A 159 7.55 6.49 -1.29
CA LEU A 159 6.62 6.53 -2.41
C LEU A 159 5.25 5.89 -2.13
N ARG A 160 5.14 5.01 -1.13
CA ARG A 160 3.90 4.27 -0.85
C ARG A 160 2.70 5.19 -0.50
N PRO A 161 2.86 6.29 0.26
CA PRO A 161 1.79 7.28 0.42
C PRO A 161 1.38 7.94 -0.91
N LEU A 162 2.29 8.07 -1.89
CA LEU A 162 2.04 8.69 -3.20
C LEU A 162 1.27 7.77 -4.13
N LEU A 163 1.56 6.48 -4.06
CA LEU A 163 0.89 5.43 -4.82
C LEU A 163 -0.56 5.19 -4.35
N PHE A 164 -0.97 5.74 -3.21
CA PHE A 164 -2.37 5.76 -2.79
C PHE A 164 -3.14 6.92 -3.42
N LEU A 165 -2.45 7.94 -3.96
CA LEU A 165 -3.05 9.18 -4.44
C LEU A 165 -3.44 9.19 -5.92
N ILE A 166 -2.83 8.32 -6.71
CA ILE A 166 -3.04 8.29 -8.17
C ILE A 166 -4.37 7.58 -8.55
N ASP A 167 -5.02 6.87 -7.63
CA ASP A 167 -6.29 6.14 -7.86
C ASP A 167 -7.57 6.97 -7.57
N GLN A 168 -7.49 8.30 -7.61
CA GLN A 168 -8.66 9.18 -7.57
C GLN A 168 -9.19 9.40 -9.00
N PRO A 169 -10.39 8.90 -9.37
CA PRO A 169 -10.95 9.14 -10.68
C PRO A 169 -11.41 10.60 -10.81
N GLY A 170 -10.60 11.46 -11.46
CA GLY A 170 -11.03 12.84 -11.72
C GLY A 170 -10.02 13.85 -12.26
N SER A 171 -8.71 13.55 -12.32
CA SER A 171 -7.75 14.51 -12.90
C SER A 171 -7.68 14.37 -14.42
N GLU A 172 -8.50 15.18 -15.10
CA GLU A 172 -8.35 15.41 -16.54
C GLU A 172 -6.94 15.94 -16.86
N GLU A 173 -6.41 15.46 -17.98
CA GLU A 173 -5.07 15.65 -18.49
C GLU A 173 -4.57 17.10 -18.45
N THR A 174 -3.34 17.29 -17.98
CA THR A 174 -2.46 18.33 -18.53
C THR A 174 -1.17 17.69 -19.05
N PRO A 175 -0.79 17.95 -20.31
CA PRO A 175 0.37 17.34 -20.94
C PRO A 175 1.69 18.06 -20.60
N GLU A 176 2.73 17.23 -20.51
CA GLU A 176 4.15 17.53 -20.74
C GLU A 176 4.91 18.41 -19.72
N GLY A 177 5.77 17.74 -18.94
CA GLY A 177 7.16 18.20 -18.76
C GLY A 177 7.54 18.81 -17.42
N ASN A 178 7.53 18.02 -16.34
CA ASN A 178 8.39 18.19 -15.17
C ASN A 178 8.29 16.93 -14.28
N ASP A 179 9.31 16.07 -14.31
CA ASP A 179 9.39 14.83 -13.53
C ASP A 179 9.79 15.08 -12.06
N THR A 180 9.26 16.13 -11.46
CA THR A 180 9.33 16.36 -10.02
C THR A 180 7.92 16.12 -9.51
N GLU A 181 7.67 14.94 -8.95
CA GLU A 181 6.48 14.70 -8.11
C GLU A 181 6.33 15.91 -7.19
N ASN A 182 5.23 16.65 -7.32
CA ASN A 182 5.08 17.90 -6.60
C ASN A 182 4.89 17.55 -5.12
N ASP A 183 5.87 17.84 -4.26
CA ASP A 183 5.81 17.53 -2.82
C ASP A 183 4.53 18.07 -2.16
N ALA A 184 3.91 19.12 -2.72
CA ALA A 184 2.61 19.61 -2.30
C ALA A 184 1.46 18.63 -2.56
N GLU A 185 1.47 17.90 -3.68
CA GLU A 185 0.47 16.90 -4.05
C GLU A 185 0.51 15.71 -3.09
N VAL A 186 1.71 15.31 -2.66
CA VAL A 186 1.94 14.31 -1.61
C VAL A 186 1.26 14.68 -0.29
N ILE A 187 1.48 15.94 0.12
CA ILE A 187 0.98 16.45 1.40
C ILE A 187 -0.54 16.55 1.35
N LEU A 188 -1.08 17.25 0.36
CA LEU A 188 -2.53 17.42 0.19
C LEU A 188 -3.23 16.08 0.12
N GLY A 189 -2.69 15.17 -0.66
CA GLY A 189 -3.25 13.86 -0.80
C GLY A 189 -3.22 13.01 0.47
N SER A 190 -2.14 13.09 1.24
CA SER A 190 -2.08 12.46 2.56
C SER A 190 -3.12 13.07 3.51
N LEU A 191 -3.39 14.37 3.40
CA LEU A 191 -4.41 15.05 4.21
C LEU A 191 -5.83 14.70 3.78
N ASP A 192 -6.11 14.57 2.48
CA ASP A 192 -7.40 14.08 1.97
C ASP A 192 -7.70 12.67 2.50
N ALA A 193 -6.69 11.79 2.46
CA ALA A 193 -6.82 10.44 2.97
C ALA A 193 -6.99 10.42 4.50
N ALA A 194 -6.24 11.26 5.23
CA ALA A 194 -6.43 11.44 6.66
C ALA A 194 -7.85 11.91 6.99
N GLN A 195 -8.35 12.92 6.27
CA GLN A 195 -9.67 13.51 6.48
C GLN A 195 -10.77 12.47 6.25
N ALA A 196 -10.70 11.71 5.16
CA ALA A 196 -11.66 10.65 4.87
C ALA A 196 -11.73 9.59 6.00
N GLN A 197 -10.59 9.25 6.61
CA GLN A 197 -10.57 8.33 7.75
C GLN A 197 -11.08 9.00 9.04
N VAL A 198 -10.79 10.28 9.28
CA VAL A 198 -11.32 11.03 10.42
C VAL A 198 -12.85 11.14 10.34
N ASP A 199 -13.43 11.40 9.17
CA ASP A 199 -14.88 11.43 8.96
C ASP A 199 -15.56 10.11 9.37
N ILE A 200 -14.91 8.97 9.11
CA ILE A 200 -15.39 7.66 9.54
C ILE A 200 -15.27 7.53 11.07
N ALA A 201 -14.17 7.99 11.67
CA ALA A 201 -14.01 8.01 13.12
C ALA A 201 -15.09 8.88 13.81
N VAL A 202 -15.42 10.06 13.25
CA VAL A 202 -16.51 10.94 13.71
C VAL A 202 -17.87 10.22 13.66
N GLN A 203 -18.17 9.50 12.58
CA GLN A 203 -19.40 8.70 12.51
C GLN A 203 -19.44 7.65 13.63
N HIS A 204 -18.31 6.99 13.90
CA HIS A 204 -18.22 5.97 14.94
C HIS A 204 -18.28 6.54 16.36
N THR A 205 -17.81 7.77 16.63
CA THR A 205 -18.07 8.43 17.92
C THR A 205 -19.57 8.70 18.10
N GLY A 206 -20.28 9.07 17.04
CA GLY A 206 -21.73 9.19 17.02
C GLY A 206 -22.44 7.87 17.36
N PHE A 207 -22.04 6.76 16.73
CA PHE A 207 -22.61 5.45 17.01
C PHE A 207 -22.29 4.94 18.42
N LEU A 208 -21.07 5.18 18.90
CA LEU A 208 -20.65 4.88 20.26
C LEU A 208 -21.57 5.57 21.29
N ARG A 209 -21.82 6.88 21.11
CA ARG A 209 -22.72 7.64 21.99
C ARG A 209 -24.15 7.13 21.93
N ASN A 210 -24.65 6.78 20.75
CA ASN A 210 -25.98 6.19 20.59
C ASN A 210 -26.09 4.86 21.35
N ALA A 211 -25.10 3.98 21.23
CA ALA A 211 -25.05 2.72 21.96
C ALA A 211 -25.09 2.94 23.49
N LEU A 212 -24.33 3.91 24.00
CA LEU A 212 -24.37 4.27 25.42
C LEU A 212 -25.71 4.85 25.86
N SER A 213 -26.40 5.60 24.99
CA SER A 213 -27.74 6.14 25.30
C SER A 213 -28.82 5.06 25.44
N THR A 214 -28.59 3.89 24.83
CA THR A 214 -29.45 2.69 24.94
C THR A 214 -28.89 1.66 25.93
N GLU A 215 -27.92 2.05 26.76
CA GLU A 215 -27.25 1.20 27.76
C GLU A 215 -26.52 -0.04 27.17
N ASP A 216 -26.12 0.02 25.90
CA ASP A 216 -25.42 -1.07 25.19
C ASP A 216 -23.89 -0.88 25.26
N ILE A 217 -23.31 -1.24 26.40
CA ILE A 217 -21.85 -1.18 26.62
C ILE A 217 -21.08 -2.05 25.60
N PRO A 218 -21.49 -3.30 25.28
CA PRO A 218 -20.81 -4.10 24.27
C PRO A 218 -20.72 -3.41 22.90
N GLN A 219 -21.80 -2.81 22.40
CA GLN A 219 -21.76 -2.08 21.14
C GLN A 219 -20.92 -0.79 21.23
N ALA A 220 -20.95 -0.09 22.36
CA ALA A 220 -20.09 1.07 22.57
C ALA A 220 -18.60 0.70 22.51
N ARG A 221 -18.21 -0.45 23.10
CA ARG A 221 -16.84 -0.97 23.03
C ARG A 221 -16.43 -1.34 21.59
N ARG A 222 -17.34 -1.95 20.82
CA ARG A 222 -17.09 -2.22 19.40
C ARG A 222 -16.83 -0.94 18.60
N HIS A 223 -17.63 0.10 18.80
CA HIS A 223 -17.36 1.37 18.13
C HIS A 223 -16.07 2.04 18.61
N ALA A 224 -15.68 1.88 19.88
CA ALA A 224 -14.38 2.32 20.36
C ALA A 224 -13.23 1.54 19.68
N GLU A 225 -13.39 0.24 19.43
CA GLU A 225 -12.43 -0.56 18.65
C GLU A 225 -12.27 -0.02 17.24
N HIS A 226 -13.40 0.23 16.56
CA HIS A 226 -13.37 0.75 15.20
C HIS A 226 -12.58 2.07 15.14
N ILE A 227 -12.84 3.00 16.08
CA ILE A 227 -12.11 4.27 16.16
C ILE A 227 -10.61 4.02 16.30
N ILE A 228 -10.17 3.15 17.22
CA ILE A 228 -8.74 2.80 17.36
C ILE A 228 -8.17 2.24 16.04
N ASN A 229 -8.88 1.29 15.42
CA ASN A 229 -8.41 0.62 14.21
C ASN A 229 -8.34 1.57 12.99
N ILE A 230 -9.25 2.55 12.90
CA ILE A 230 -9.22 3.63 11.89
C ILE A 230 -8.05 4.59 12.14
N LEU A 231 -7.78 4.93 13.39
CA LEU A 231 -6.73 5.90 13.73
C LEU A 231 -5.33 5.30 13.60
N ASP A 232 -5.15 4.04 14.01
CA ASP A 232 -3.84 3.39 14.06
C ASP A 232 -3.47 2.60 12.79
N GLY A 233 -4.49 2.09 12.09
CA GLY A 233 -4.31 1.25 10.90
C GLY A 233 -3.85 -0.17 11.24
N LYS A 234 -3.95 -1.07 10.26
CA LYS A 234 -3.72 -2.53 10.45
C LYS A 234 -2.31 -2.91 10.91
N ASN A 235 -1.33 -2.04 10.65
CA ASN A 235 0.06 -2.22 11.08
C ASN A 235 0.37 -1.47 12.39
N GLY A 236 -0.63 -0.79 12.96
CA GLY A 236 -0.55 -0.07 14.21
C GLY A 236 -0.40 -1.00 15.41
N PHE A 237 0.16 -0.47 16.49
CA PHE A 237 0.36 -1.23 17.73
C PHE A 237 -0.94 -1.49 18.48
N MET A 238 -1.89 -0.57 18.38
CA MET A 238 -3.20 -0.60 19.02
C MET A 238 -4.25 -1.35 18.19
N TYR A 239 -3.94 -1.68 16.93
CA TYR A 239 -4.86 -2.40 16.07
C TYR A 239 -5.13 -3.82 16.57
N GLY A 240 -6.41 -4.19 16.66
CA GLY A 240 -6.78 -5.54 17.09
C GLY A 240 -8.26 -5.74 17.37
N ASP A 241 -8.57 -6.96 17.83
CA ASP A 241 -9.85 -7.37 18.40
C ASP A 241 -9.85 -6.99 19.89
N LEU A 242 -10.18 -5.74 20.17
CA LEU A 242 -10.16 -5.13 21.49
C LEU A 242 -11.44 -5.41 22.27
N ASP A 243 -12.58 -5.54 21.58
CA ASP A 243 -13.86 -5.94 22.18
C ASP A 243 -13.97 -7.45 22.43
N ARG A 244 -13.03 -8.23 21.87
CA ARG A 244 -12.88 -9.70 22.00
C ARG A 244 -14.06 -10.47 21.39
N ASN A 245 -14.64 -9.94 20.32
CA ASN A 245 -15.72 -10.60 19.59
C ASN A 245 -15.22 -11.69 18.61
N GLY A 246 -13.89 -11.81 18.46
CA GLY A 246 -13.23 -12.86 17.70
C GLY A 246 -12.59 -12.39 16.39
N LEU A 247 -12.82 -11.14 15.97
CA LEU A 247 -12.24 -10.57 14.75
C LEU A 247 -11.94 -9.07 14.93
N PRO A 248 -10.75 -8.58 14.54
CA PRO A 248 -10.50 -7.15 14.48
C PRO A 248 -11.35 -6.52 13.36
N GLU A 249 -12.17 -5.53 13.71
CA GLU A 249 -13.03 -4.83 12.75
C GLU A 249 -12.47 -3.43 12.45
N ASN A 250 -12.28 -3.14 11.15
CA ASN A 250 -11.88 -1.81 10.69
C ASN A 250 -12.78 -1.38 9.52
N PRO A 251 -13.72 -0.44 9.75
CA PRO A 251 -14.57 0.10 8.69
C PRO A 251 -13.84 1.12 7.80
N GLY A 252 -12.61 1.49 8.15
CA GLY A 252 -11.72 2.34 7.35
C GLY A 252 -10.91 1.57 6.30
N ASP A 253 -9.84 2.21 5.83
CA ASP A 253 -8.99 1.70 4.73
C ASP A 253 -7.83 0.80 5.17
N ASN A 254 -7.67 0.56 6.46
CA ASN A 254 -6.56 -0.17 7.09
C ASN A 254 -5.19 0.54 7.14
N VAL A 255 -5.07 1.78 6.69
CA VAL A 255 -3.80 2.51 6.69
C VAL A 255 -3.57 3.25 8.00
N GLY A 256 -4.59 3.94 8.50
CA GLY A 256 -4.53 4.68 9.77
C GLY A 256 -4.32 6.18 9.59
N VAL A 257 -5.12 7.01 10.24
CA VAL A 257 -4.94 8.48 10.24
C VAL A 257 -3.52 8.87 10.67
N ARG A 258 -2.98 8.18 11.68
CA ARG A 258 -1.61 8.41 12.17
C ARG A 258 -0.56 8.24 11.07
N VAL A 259 -0.76 7.26 10.18
CA VAL A 259 0.17 6.97 9.09
C VAL A 259 0.13 8.07 8.03
N TYR A 260 -1.06 8.56 7.69
CA TYR A 260 -1.22 9.68 6.76
C TYR A 260 -0.61 10.97 7.28
N LEU A 261 -0.84 11.32 8.55
CA LEU A 261 -0.21 12.49 9.17
C LEU A 261 1.31 12.37 9.20
N ALA A 262 1.85 11.17 9.47
CA ALA A 262 3.29 10.94 9.43
C ALA A 262 3.87 11.05 8.02
N ALA A 263 3.11 10.63 6.99
CA ALA A 263 3.49 10.77 5.59
C ALA A 263 3.52 12.24 5.15
N ALA A 264 2.45 12.99 5.44
CA ALA A 264 2.39 14.44 5.19
C ALA A 264 3.56 15.17 5.86
N LYS A 265 3.83 14.84 7.13
CA LYS A 265 4.97 15.39 7.86
C LYS A 265 6.32 15.09 7.21
N ALA A 266 6.51 13.87 6.73
CA ALA A 266 7.76 13.44 6.11
C ALA A 266 8.05 14.13 4.77
N ALA A 267 7.03 14.62 4.08
CA ALA A 267 7.15 15.33 2.80
C ALA A 267 7.47 16.83 2.95
N LEU A 268 7.21 17.44 4.12
CA LEU A 268 7.44 18.88 4.36
C LEU A 268 8.87 19.39 4.07
N PRO A 269 9.96 18.66 4.40
CA PRO A 269 11.31 19.14 4.10
C PRO A 269 11.57 19.31 2.60
N ALA A 270 10.96 18.47 1.76
CA ALA A 270 11.10 18.55 0.31
C ALA A 270 10.31 19.74 -0.26
N LEU A 271 9.11 20.01 0.28
CA LEU A 271 8.36 21.24 0.01
C LEU A 271 9.17 22.50 0.34
N THR A 272 9.97 22.49 1.41
CA THR A 272 10.80 23.64 1.79
C THR A 272 11.95 23.90 0.80
N ALA A 273 12.45 22.84 0.17
CA ALA A 273 13.51 22.93 -0.84
C ALA A 273 12.99 23.32 -2.23
N SER A 274 11.72 23.01 -2.53
CA SER A 274 11.08 23.16 -3.83
C SER A 274 10.19 24.42 -3.95
N SER A 275 9.63 24.91 -2.84
CA SER A 275 8.63 25.98 -2.83
C SER A 275 9.14 27.35 -2.40
N THR A 276 8.33 28.39 -2.63
CA THR A 276 8.48 29.73 -2.03
C THR A 276 7.80 29.84 -0.65
N ALA A 277 7.36 28.73 -0.05
CA ALA A 277 6.74 28.75 1.27
C ALA A 277 7.73 29.32 2.30
N SER A 278 7.22 30.13 3.23
CA SER A 278 8.07 30.65 4.30
C SER A 278 8.44 29.52 5.27
N ALA A 279 9.61 29.63 5.91
CA ALA A 279 9.99 28.72 6.98
C ALA A 279 8.95 28.68 8.10
N GLU A 280 8.28 29.82 8.37
CA GLU A 280 7.19 29.93 9.35
C GLU A 280 6.00 29.04 9.00
N THR A 281 5.54 29.03 7.73
CA THR A 281 4.45 28.14 7.29
C THR A 281 4.80 26.66 7.45
N VAL A 282 6.06 26.29 7.17
CA VAL A 282 6.51 24.90 7.34
C VAL A 282 6.58 24.51 8.81
N ASP A 283 7.07 25.40 9.68
CA ASP A 283 7.13 25.19 11.12
C ASP A 283 5.70 25.05 11.72
N ASP A 284 4.75 25.87 11.27
CA ASP A 284 3.34 25.79 11.68
C ASP A 284 2.70 24.46 11.26
N LEU A 285 2.97 23.98 10.04
CA LEU A 285 2.48 22.67 9.57
C LEU A 285 3.12 21.52 10.34
N LEU A 286 4.42 21.58 10.63
CA LEU A 286 5.11 20.59 11.47
C LEU A 286 4.46 20.51 12.85
N ALA A 287 4.21 21.66 13.48
CA ALA A 287 3.55 21.73 14.77
C ALA A 287 2.12 21.17 14.72
N THR A 288 1.37 21.46 13.66
CA THR A 288 0.01 20.95 13.43
C THR A 288 0.00 19.42 13.34
N PHE A 289 0.93 18.82 12.60
CA PHE A 289 1.05 17.36 12.51
C PHE A 289 1.47 16.71 13.82
N ASP A 290 2.31 17.37 14.62
CA ASP A 290 2.69 16.87 15.95
C ASP A 290 1.53 16.93 16.94
N VAL A 291 0.73 17.99 16.89
CA VAL A 291 -0.53 18.09 17.63
C VAL A 291 -1.48 16.96 17.23
N GLY A 292 -1.71 16.74 15.93
CA GLY A 292 -2.56 15.67 15.43
C GLY A 292 -2.13 14.28 15.94
N GLN A 293 -0.83 13.97 15.90
CA GLN A 293 -0.32 12.68 16.40
C GLN A 293 -0.45 12.52 17.92
N THR A 294 -0.28 13.60 18.68
CA THR A 294 -0.49 13.58 20.13
C THR A 294 -1.96 13.32 20.45
N ARG A 295 -2.88 14.00 19.74
CA ARG A 295 -4.32 13.79 19.90
C ARG A 295 -4.73 12.35 19.62
N ILE A 296 -4.18 11.72 18.59
CA ILE A 296 -4.43 10.30 18.32
C ILE A 296 -4.03 9.41 19.51
N THR A 297 -2.90 9.73 20.15
CA THR A 297 -2.46 9.00 21.35
C THR A 297 -3.44 9.20 22.51
N ASP A 298 -3.91 10.43 22.74
CA ASP A 298 -4.92 10.71 23.77
C ASP A 298 -6.24 9.99 23.48
N MET A 299 -6.64 9.86 22.21
CA MET A 299 -7.84 9.11 21.81
C MET A 299 -7.71 7.63 22.12
N PHE A 300 -6.54 7.03 21.90
CA PHE A 300 -6.30 5.65 22.29
C PHE A 300 -6.53 5.46 23.79
N ASP A 301 -6.01 6.37 24.61
CA ASP A 301 -6.22 6.32 26.06
C ASP A 301 -7.71 6.39 26.44
N LYS A 302 -8.48 7.30 25.81
CA LYS A 302 -9.93 7.40 26.07
C LYS A 302 -10.70 6.18 25.60
N ALA A 303 -10.40 5.66 24.42
CA ALA A 303 -11.03 4.46 23.92
C ALA A 303 -10.72 3.25 24.84
N LEU A 304 -9.47 3.08 25.28
CA LEU A 304 -9.10 2.07 26.28
C LEU A 304 -9.84 2.23 27.62
N GLN A 305 -10.07 3.46 28.07
CA GLN A 305 -10.88 3.73 29.27
C GLN A 305 -12.35 3.33 29.08
N ILE A 306 -12.91 3.42 27.87
CA ILE A 306 -14.26 2.90 27.54
C ILE A 306 -14.28 1.37 27.64
N PHE A 307 -13.24 0.68 27.14
CA PHE A 307 -13.13 -0.78 27.31
C PHE A 307 -13.05 -1.19 28.78
N ALA A 308 -12.33 -0.41 29.60
CA ALA A 308 -12.17 -0.65 31.03
C ALA A 308 -13.38 -0.23 31.89
N SER A 309 -14.38 0.46 31.32
CA SER A 309 -15.54 0.94 32.06
C SER A 309 -16.53 -0.18 32.35
N ASP A 310 -17.00 -0.29 33.59
CA ASP A 310 -17.99 -1.30 34.00
C ASP A 310 -19.43 -0.77 33.92
N THR A 311 -19.58 0.54 33.84
CA THR A 311 -20.89 1.22 33.82
C THR A 311 -21.03 2.16 32.63
N VAL A 312 -22.29 2.36 32.21
CA VAL A 312 -22.65 3.34 31.18
C VAL A 312 -22.23 4.76 31.59
N THR A 313 -22.31 5.09 32.87
CA THR A 313 -21.90 6.40 33.39
C THR A 313 -20.41 6.66 33.21
N GLU A 314 -19.56 5.69 33.54
CA GLU A 314 -18.11 5.79 33.33
C GLU A 314 -17.77 5.85 31.83
N ALA A 315 -18.35 4.95 31.04
CA ALA A 315 -18.13 4.91 29.61
C ALA A 315 -18.56 6.22 28.92
N ASN A 316 -19.69 6.82 29.33
CA ASN A 316 -20.17 8.10 28.80
C ASN A 316 -19.21 9.26 29.05
N ARG A 317 -18.53 9.26 30.20
CA ARG A 317 -17.52 10.29 30.49
C ARG A 317 -16.40 10.22 29.46
N PHE A 318 -15.80 9.04 29.30
CA PHE A 318 -14.67 8.85 28.38
C PHE A 318 -15.08 8.98 26.93
N ALA A 319 -16.30 8.56 26.57
CA ALA A 319 -16.90 8.79 25.26
C ALA A 319 -17.03 10.29 24.93
N GLY A 320 -17.43 11.11 25.90
CA GLY A 320 -17.48 12.56 25.76
C GLY A 320 -16.10 13.16 25.50
N GLU A 321 -15.10 12.76 26.28
CA GLU A 321 -13.70 13.19 26.11
C GLU A 321 -13.14 12.72 24.75
N LEU A 322 -13.44 11.49 24.33
CA LEU A 322 -13.06 10.95 23.01
C LEU A 322 -13.70 11.72 21.86
N THR A 323 -14.99 12.08 21.99
CA THR A 323 -15.70 12.86 20.96
C THR A 323 -15.00 14.19 20.71
N VAL A 324 -14.67 14.91 21.80
CA VAL A 324 -13.95 16.19 21.70
C VAL A 324 -12.61 16.02 21.01
N LEU A 325 -11.83 14.99 21.38
CA LEU A 325 -10.53 14.73 20.76
C LEU A 325 -10.64 14.44 19.26
N VAL A 326 -11.67 13.68 18.84
CA VAL A 326 -11.91 13.38 17.42
C VAL A 326 -12.32 14.64 16.66
N ASP A 327 -13.22 15.47 17.20
CA ASP A 327 -13.62 16.75 16.60
C ASP A 327 -12.43 17.72 16.50
N GLU A 328 -11.53 17.71 17.49
CA GLU A 328 -10.33 18.54 17.46
C GLU A 328 -9.28 18.01 16.46
N LEU A 329 -9.19 16.70 16.24
CA LEU A 329 -8.35 16.13 15.19
C LEU A 329 -8.92 16.43 13.80
N ASP A 330 -10.24 16.34 13.63
CA ASP A 330 -10.94 16.76 12.42
C ASP A 330 -10.57 18.19 12.04
N ALA A 331 -10.73 19.13 12.98
CA ALA A 331 -10.28 20.51 12.80
C ALA A 331 -8.76 20.63 12.56
N THR A 332 -7.94 19.77 13.16
CA THR A 332 -6.47 19.79 12.94
C THR A 332 -6.12 19.39 11.52
N VAL A 333 -6.78 18.36 10.96
CA VAL A 333 -6.57 17.89 9.59
C VAL A 333 -7.09 18.92 8.59
N ASP A 334 -8.30 19.45 8.79
CA ASP A 334 -8.90 20.47 7.94
C ASP A 334 -8.06 21.77 7.92
N ASN A 335 -7.57 22.22 9.08
CA ASN A 335 -6.68 23.39 9.14
C ASN A 335 -5.32 23.16 8.46
N ALA A 336 -4.81 21.92 8.42
CA ALA A 336 -3.57 21.62 7.72
C ALA A 336 -3.76 21.55 6.19
N HIS A 337 -4.99 21.30 5.75
CA HIS A 337 -5.36 21.20 4.33
C HIS A 337 -5.56 22.58 3.69
N ASN A 338 -6.06 23.57 4.44
CA ASN A 338 -6.46 24.89 3.94
C ASN A 338 -5.40 25.98 4.14
#